data_AF-A0A9E4EXP1-F1
#
_entry.id   AF-A0A9E4EXP1-F1
#
_cell.length_a   1.000
_cell.length_b   1.000
_cell.length_c   1.000
_cell.angle_alpha   90.00
_cell.angle_beta   90.00
_cell.angle_gamma   90.00
#
_symmetry.space_group_name_H-M   'P 1'
#
loop_
_entity.id
_entity.type
_entity.pdbx_description
1 polymer ?
#
loop_
_entity_poly.entity_id
_entity_poly.type
_entity_poly.pdbx_seq_one_letter_code
_entity_poly.pdbx_strand_id
1 'polypeptide(L)'
;MFFSKPLFLNKTGVKASLAEEAKKLRGMPPEAIAKKVGQILKKYLDASKHTSRADVHVSEIAPERLSVDILLPWAEVSAKKRRQRAELVCRLGSDMLENAGAKDTIFLVNLLRMTRDSTASEPVGAMMYSPKEKKCTWKE
;
A
#
# COMPACT_ATOMS: atom_id res chain seq x y z
N MET A 1 -24.98 8.57 9.53
CA MET A 1 -24.31 7.81 8.45
C MET A 1 -23.05 8.57 8.05
N PHE A 2 -21.87 8.06 8.38
CA PHE A 2 -20.62 8.67 7.91
C PHE A 2 -20.48 8.37 6.42
N PHE A 3 -20.55 9.41 5.59
CA PHE A 3 -20.23 9.33 4.17
C PHE A 3 -18.79 8.87 4.02
N SER A 4 -18.61 7.58 3.73
CA SER A 4 -17.33 7.02 3.30
C SER A 4 -16.94 7.73 2.00
N LYS A 5 -16.10 8.77 2.12
CA LYS A 5 -15.57 9.49 0.97
C LYS A 5 -14.79 8.48 0.12
N PRO A 6 -15.13 8.32 -1.17
CA PRO A 6 -14.43 7.39 -2.03
C PRO A 6 -12.95 7.78 -2.12
N LEU A 7 -12.09 6.77 -2.26
CA LEU A 7 -10.63 6.79 -2.48
C LEU A 7 -10.11 7.87 -3.44
N PHE A 8 -10.99 8.56 -4.17
CA PHE A 8 -10.69 9.33 -5.37
C PHE A 8 -11.10 10.82 -5.30
N LEU A 9 -11.73 11.31 -4.23
CA LEU A 9 -12.30 12.68 -4.21
C LEU A 9 -11.78 13.67 -3.15
N ASN A 10 -10.68 13.41 -2.44
CA ASN A 10 -9.90 14.48 -1.81
C ASN A 10 -8.45 14.05 -1.53
N LYS A 11 -7.66 13.94 -2.60
CA LYS A 11 -6.27 13.45 -2.57
C LYS A 11 -5.35 14.23 -1.62
N THR A 12 -5.59 15.53 -1.44
CA THR A 12 -4.69 16.40 -0.66
C THR A 12 -4.88 16.24 0.85
N GLY A 13 -6.12 16.26 1.35
CA GLY A 13 -6.40 16.18 2.79
C GLY A 13 -6.05 14.82 3.39
N VAL A 14 -6.26 13.74 2.63
CA VAL A 14 -5.92 12.39 3.08
C VAL A 14 -4.41 12.17 3.14
N LYS A 15 -3.68 12.58 2.10
CA LYS A 15 -2.21 12.50 2.11
C LYS A 15 -1.61 13.30 3.27
N ALA A 16 -2.11 14.51 3.51
CA ALA A 16 -1.67 15.33 4.63
C ALA A 16 -1.95 14.64 5.98
N SER A 17 -3.15 14.07 6.17
CA SER A 17 -3.50 13.35 7.39
C SER A 17 -2.61 12.12 7.63
N LEU A 18 -2.35 11.32 6.59
CA LEU A 18 -1.46 10.15 6.69
C LEU A 18 -0.01 10.55 6.94
N ALA A 19 0.45 11.66 6.36
CA ALA A 19 1.77 12.20 6.63
C ALA A 19 1.90 12.69 8.07
N GLU A 20 0.90 13.39 8.62
CA GLU A 20 0.89 13.82 10.03
C GLU A 20 0.84 12.63 10.99
N GLU A 21 0.08 11.58 10.69
CA GLU A 21 0.10 10.34 11.48
C GLU A 21 1.47 9.65 11.41
N ALA A 22 2.09 9.59 10.24
CA ALA A 22 3.41 9.01 10.07
C ALA A 22 4.49 9.79 10.83
N LYS A 23 4.43 11.13 10.84
CA LYS A 23 5.38 11.98 11.59
C LYS A 23 5.40 11.68 13.10
N LYS A 24 4.27 11.26 13.68
CA LYS A 24 4.18 10.88 15.10
C LYS A 24 4.98 9.63 15.45
N LEU A 25 5.41 8.85 14.45
CA LEU A 25 6.20 7.63 14.61
C LEU A 25 7.71 7.91 14.65
N ARG A 26 8.13 9.16 14.43
CA ARG A 26 9.55 9.54 14.44
C ARG A 26 10.18 9.22 15.80
N GLY A 27 11.40 8.69 15.75
CA GLY A 27 12.16 8.28 16.95
C GLY A 27 11.88 6.85 17.42
N MET A 28 10.92 6.14 16.82
CA MET A 28 10.74 4.71 17.04
C MET A 28 11.81 3.89 16.26
N PRO A 29 12.07 2.63 16.67
CA PRO A 29 12.89 1.71 15.88
C PRO A 29 12.30 1.47 14.47
N PRO A 30 13.13 1.29 13.42
CA PRO A 30 12.66 1.12 12.04
C PRO A 30 11.63 0.00 11.85
N GLU A 31 11.80 -1.13 12.53
CA GLU A 31 10.85 -2.24 12.50
C GLU A 31 9.47 -1.85 13.08
N ALA A 32 9.47 -1.09 14.18
CA ALA A 32 8.24 -0.60 14.79
C ALA A 32 7.55 0.44 13.89
N ILE A 33 8.33 1.28 13.21
CA ILE A 33 7.83 2.21 12.18
C ILE A 33 7.17 1.42 11.05
N ALA A 34 7.87 0.45 10.46
CA ALA A 34 7.35 -0.38 9.36
C ALA A 34 6.04 -1.07 9.76
N LYS A 35 6.00 -1.65 10.97
CA LYS A 35 4.79 -2.26 11.53
C LYS A 35 3.63 -1.28 11.63
N LYS A 36 3.87 -0.09 12.20
CA LYS A 36 2.84 0.94 12.39
C LYS A 36 2.36 1.53 11.07
N VAL A 37 3.27 1.81 10.13
CA VAL A 37 2.92 2.26 8.78
C VAL A 37 2.10 1.21 8.06
N GLY A 38 2.48 -0.07 8.12
CA GLY A 38 1.69 -1.17 7.56
C GLY A 38 0.28 -1.24 8.14
N GLN A 39 0.14 -1.08 9.46
CA GLN A 39 -1.16 -1.04 10.14
C GLN A 39 -2.04 0.14 9.71
N ILE A 40 -1.47 1.35 9.64
CA ILE A 40 -2.19 2.55 9.20
C ILE A 40 -2.64 2.39 7.74
N LEU A 41 -1.73 1.95 6.87
CA LEU A 41 -2.02 1.74 5.45
C LEU A 41 -3.11 0.69 5.25
N LYS A 42 -3.05 -0.44 5.96
CA LYS A 42 -4.10 -1.46 5.94
C LYS A 42 -5.44 -0.88 6.37
N LYS A 43 -5.49 -0.21 7.53
CA LYS A 43 -6.73 0.40 8.05
C LYS A 43 -7.32 1.40 7.06
N TYR A 44 -6.47 2.21 6.43
CA TYR A 44 -6.88 3.18 5.42
C TYR A 44 -7.46 2.49 4.16
N LEU A 45 -6.79 1.45 3.66
CA LEU A 45 -7.25 0.72 2.48
C LEU A 45 -8.52 -0.10 2.77
N ASP A 46 -8.64 -0.70 3.94
CA ASP A 46 -9.85 -1.41 4.39
C ASP A 46 -11.06 -0.46 4.49
N ALA A 47 -10.87 0.75 5.03
CA ALA A 47 -11.92 1.77 5.06
C ALA A 47 -12.42 2.15 3.66
N SER A 48 -11.60 1.90 2.63
CA SER A 48 -11.93 2.14 1.23
C SER A 48 -12.40 0.91 0.45
N LYS A 49 -12.51 -0.25 1.11
CA LYS A 49 -12.84 -1.56 0.50
C LYS A 49 -14.14 -1.54 -0.30
N HIS A 50 -15.15 -0.80 0.14
CA HIS A 50 -16.42 -0.63 -0.57
C HIS A 50 -16.27 -0.05 -1.99
N THR A 51 -15.18 0.69 -2.23
CA THR A 51 -14.87 1.30 -3.53
C THR A 51 -13.80 0.56 -4.31
N SER A 52 -12.83 -0.06 -3.63
CA SER A 52 -11.68 -0.70 -4.26
C SER A 52 -11.91 -2.19 -4.60
N ARG A 53 -12.87 -2.84 -3.90
CA ARG A 53 -13.12 -4.30 -3.93
C ARG A 53 -11.84 -5.14 -3.80
N ALA A 54 -10.82 -4.62 -3.13
CA ALA A 54 -9.55 -5.31 -2.93
C ALA A 54 -9.31 -5.51 -1.44
N ASP A 55 -8.76 -6.68 -1.11
CA ASP A 55 -8.32 -7.02 0.23
C ASP A 55 -6.82 -6.75 0.35
N VAL A 56 -6.40 -6.25 1.50
CA VAL A 56 -5.02 -5.82 1.74
C VAL A 56 -4.45 -6.50 2.95
N HIS A 57 -3.28 -7.12 2.78
CA HIS A 57 -2.56 -7.84 3.80
C HIS A 57 -1.14 -7.32 3.89
N VAL A 58 -0.63 -7.10 5.11
CA VAL A 58 0.80 -6.82 5.30
C VAL A 58 1.50 -8.17 5.34
N SER A 59 2.33 -8.47 4.34
CA SER A 59 2.96 -9.77 4.16
C SER A 59 4.36 -9.86 4.74
N GLU A 60 5.07 -8.74 4.86
CA GLU A 60 6.43 -8.69 5.43
C GLU A 60 6.65 -7.39 6.19
N ILE A 61 7.24 -7.49 7.37
CA ILE A 61 7.63 -6.34 8.20
C ILE A 61 9.06 -6.58 8.66
N ALA A 62 9.99 -5.82 8.09
CA ALA A 62 11.40 -5.80 8.44
C ALA A 62 11.90 -4.35 8.51
N PRO A 63 13.02 -4.08 9.19
CA PRO A 63 13.64 -2.75 9.23
C PRO A 63 13.90 -2.17 7.82
N GLU A 64 14.38 -3.01 6.91
CA GLU A 64 14.78 -2.65 5.55
C GLU A 64 13.68 -2.87 4.51
N ARG A 65 12.58 -3.53 4.87
CA ARG A 65 11.51 -3.88 3.92
C ARG A 65 10.13 -3.95 4.56
N LEU A 66 9.15 -3.34 3.89
CA LEU A 66 7.74 -3.48 4.19
C LEU A 66 7.01 -3.96 2.92
N SER A 67 6.39 -5.14 2.99
CA SER A 67 5.66 -5.74 1.87
C SER A 67 4.17 -5.82 2.16
N VAL A 68 3.36 -5.49 1.16
CA VAL A 68 1.90 -5.50 1.23
C VAL A 68 1.33 -6.23 0.02
N ASP A 69 0.44 -7.17 0.28
CA ASP A 69 -0.28 -7.92 -0.73
C ASP A 69 -1.66 -7.29 -0.92
N ILE A 70 -2.02 -7.01 -2.17
CA ILE A 70 -3.33 -6.53 -2.58
C ILE A 70 -3.99 -7.63 -3.39
N LEU A 71 -5.03 -8.23 -2.82
CA LEU A 71 -5.85 -9.23 -3.47
C LEU A 71 -6.96 -8.56 -4.28
N LEU A 72 -6.96 -8.80 -5.59
CA LEU A 72 -7.89 -8.27 -6.57
C LEU A 72 -8.96 -9.32 -6.91
N PRO A 73 -10.19 -8.89 -7.23
CA PRO A 73 -11.23 -9.80 -7.68
C PRO A 73 -10.84 -10.41 -9.04
N TRP A 74 -11.31 -11.63 -9.31
CA TRP A 74 -11.04 -12.36 -10.56
C TRP A 74 -11.41 -11.54 -11.82
N ALA A 75 -12.42 -10.67 -11.73
CA ALA A 75 -12.90 -9.82 -12.81
C ALA A 75 -11.97 -8.63 -13.14
N GLU A 76 -10.96 -8.33 -12.32
CA GLU A 76 -9.99 -7.26 -12.61
C GLU A 76 -8.96 -7.75 -13.64
N VAL A 77 -9.23 -7.45 -14.91
CA VAL A 77 -8.42 -7.88 -16.06
C VAL A 77 -7.50 -6.78 -16.61
N SER A 78 -7.68 -5.52 -16.19
CA SER A 78 -6.95 -4.40 -16.79
C SER A 78 -5.54 -4.24 -16.22
N ALA A 79 -4.52 -4.65 -16.98
CA ALA A 79 -3.11 -4.46 -16.61
C ALA A 79 -2.77 -3.00 -16.25
N LYS A 80 -3.31 -2.03 -17.02
CA LYS A 80 -3.13 -0.60 -16.75
C LYS A 80 -3.67 -0.19 -15.37
N LYS A 81 -4.90 -0.62 -15.03
CA LYS A 81 -5.50 -0.29 -13.71
C LYS A 81 -4.75 -0.95 -12.57
N ARG A 82 -4.31 -2.21 -12.74
CA ARG A 82 -3.47 -2.93 -11.77
C ARG A 82 -2.19 -2.16 -11.48
N ARG A 83 -1.43 -1.80 -12.52
CA ARG A 83 -0.19 -1.04 -12.40
C ARG A 83 -0.40 0.31 -11.71
N GLN A 84 -1.41 1.08 -12.14
CA GLN A 84 -1.73 2.39 -11.53
C GLN A 84 -2.10 2.26 -10.04
N ARG A 85 -2.85 1.22 -9.67
CA ARG A 85 -3.22 0.95 -8.28
C ARG A 85 -1.98 0.63 -7.44
N ALA A 86 -1.14 -0.29 -7.92
CA ALA A 86 0.09 -0.65 -7.22
C ALA A 86 1.03 0.56 -7.08
N GLU A 87 1.17 1.37 -8.13
CA GLU A 87 1.97 2.60 -8.09
C GLU A 87 1.47 3.59 -7.02
N LEU A 88 0.16 3.81 -6.95
CA LEU A 88 -0.43 4.73 -6.00
C LEU A 88 -0.20 4.27 -4.55
N VAL A 89 -0.45 2.98 -4.27
CA VAL A 89 -0.22 2.41 -2.93
C VAL A 89 1.26 2.41 -2.59
N CYS A 90 2.12 2.10 -3.57
CA CYS A 90 3.57 2.07 -3.40
C CYS A 90 4.11 3.45 -3.01
N ARG A 91 3.70 4.50 -3.73
CA ARG A 91 4.03 5.90 -3.40
C ARG A 91 3.49 6.32 -2.05
N LEU A 92 2.25 5.95 -1.72
CA LEU A 92 1.65 6.31 -0.44
C LEU A 92 2.42 5.69 0.73
N GLY A 93 2.74 4.40 0.64
CA GLY A 93 3.51 3.68 1.66
C GLY A 93 4.92 4.25 1.80
N SER A 94 5.61 4.53 0.69
CA SER A 94 6.95 5.14 0.73
C SER A 94 6.94 6.54 1.33
N ASP A 95 5.97 7.38 0.97
CA ASP A 95 5.82 8.73 1.52
C ASP A 95 5.60 8.66 3.04
N MET A 96 4.83 7.68 3.53
CA MET A 96 4.62 7.48 4.96
C MET A 96 5.88 7.03 5.69
N LEU A 97 6.63 6.06 5.12
CA LEU A 97 7.90 5.60 5.70
C LEU A 97 8.92 6.74 5.79
N GLU A 98 9.05 7.55 4.74
CA GLU A 98 9.92 8.72 4.73
C GLU A 98 9.51 9.75 5.78
N ASN A 99 8.21 10.04 5.89
CA ASN A 99 7.70 10.97 6.90
C ASN A 99 7.89 10.48 8.34
N ALA A 100 7.84 9.17 8.56
CA ALA A 100 8.09 8.52 9.84
C ALA A 100 9.58 8.42 10.20
N GLY A 101 10.49 8.70 9.26
CA GLY A 101 11.95 8.64 9.46
C GLY A 101 12.60 7.33 9.04
N ALA A 102 11.84 6.38 8.48
CA ALA A 102 12.32 5.11 7.94
C ALA A 102 12.66 5.25 6.44
N LYS A 103 13.57 6.18 6.13
CA LYS A 103 13.86 6.59 4.73
C LYS A 103 14.51 5.49 3.89
N ASP A 104 15.21 4.56 4.52
CA ASP A 104 15.95 3.50 3.84
C ASP A 104 15.14 2.20 3.65
N THR A 105 13.89 2.17 4.12
CA THR A 105 13.01 1.00 4.01
C THR A 105 12.42 0.87 2.60
N ILE A 106 12.66 -0.27 1.96
CA ILE A 106 12.05 -0.64 0.69
C ILE A 106 10.56 -0.91 0.90
N PHE A 107 9.72 -0.39 0.01
CA PHE A 107 8.29 -0.66 0.06
C PHE A 107 7.85 -1.49 -1.15
N LEU A 108 7.24 -2.65 -0.90
CA LEU A 108 6.81 -3.59 -1.94
C LEU A 108 5.29 -3.76 -1.90
N VAL A 109 4.66 -3.71 -3.06
CA VAL A 109 3.25 -4.01 -3.26
C VAL A 109 3.13 -5.19 -4.20
N ASN A 110 2.69 -6.33 -3.70
CA ASN A 110 2.38 -7.50 -4.53
C ASN A 110 0.90 -7.44 -4.91
N LEU A 111 0.59 -7.63 -6.18
CA LEU A 111 -0.79 -7.81 -6.64
C LEU A 111 -1.06 -9.30 -6.84
N LEU A 112 -2.07 -9.77 -6.14
CA LEU A 112 -2.60 -11.12 -6.29
C LEU A 112 -3.99 -11.01 -6.91
N ARG A 113 -4.37 -11.94 -7.79
CA ARG A 113 -5.71 -12.02 -8.35
C ARG A 113 -6.36 -13.31 -7.89
N MET A 114 -7.59 -13.23 -7.39
CA MET A 114 -8.37 -14.42 -7.08
C MET A 114 -8.67 -15.22 -8.34
N THR A 115 -8.59 -16.54 -8.25
CA THR A 115 -9.13 -17.42 -9.30
C THR A 115 -10.65 -17.31 -9.32
N ARG A 116 -11.29 -17.72 -10.44
CA ARG A 116 -12.75 -17.66 -10.59
C ARG A 116 -13.48 -18.45 -9.49
N ASP A 117 -12.89 -19.56 -9.06
CA ASP A 117 -13.44 -20.43 -8.03
C ASP A 117 -13.08 -19.96 -6.61
N SER A 118 -12.32 -18.85 -6.49
CA SER A 118 -11.94 -18.19 -5.23
C SER A 118 -11.16 -19.05 -4.23
N THR A 119 -10.69 -20.23 -4.65
CA THR A 119 -9.92 -21.18 -3.84
C THR A 119 -8.42 -20.86 -3.81
N ALA A 120 -7.94 -20.06 -4.75
CA ALA A 120 -6.54 -19.71 -4.90
C ALA A 120 -6.36 -18.27 -5.38
N SER A 121 -5.13 -17.76 -5.24
CA SER A 121 -4.73 -16.48 -5.80
C SER A 121 -3.43 -16.62 -6.58
N GLU A 122 -3.35 -15.97 -7.73
CA GLU A 122 -2.16 -15.95 -8.59
C GLU A 122 -1.48 -14.57 -8.55
N PRO A 123 -0.14 -14.50 -8.62
CA PRO A 123 0.55 -13.22 -8.76
C PRO A 123 0.27 -12.62 -10.14
N VAL A 124 -0.06 -11.33 -10.16
CA VAL A 124 -0.35 -10.58 -11.40
C VAL A 124 0.50 -9.34 -11.58
N GLY A 125 1.52 -9.21 -10.73
CA GLY A 125 2.57 -8.20 -10.80
C GLY A 125 2.92 -7.63 -9.43
N ALA A 126 4.02 -6.89 -9.37
CA ALA A 126 4.53 -6.27 -8.16
C ALA A 126 5.08 -4.87 -8.46
N MET A 127 4.90 -3.95 -7.52
CA MET A 127 5.46 -2.61 -7.57
C MET A 127 6.39 -2.40 -6.38
N MET A 128 7.64 -2.03 -6.65
CA MET A 128 8.65 -1.80 -5.63
C MET A 128 9.10 -0.34 -5.65
N TYR A 129 9.12 0.31 -4.50
CA TYR A 129 9.80 1.58 -4.30
C TYR A 129 11.18 1.32 -3.70
N SER A 130 12.23 1.74 -4.41
CA SER A 130 13.60 1.72 -3.91
C SER A 130 13.99 3.11 -3.42
N PRO A 131 14.29 3.29 -2.13
CA PRO A 131 14.77 4.57 -1.60
C PRO A 131 16.04 5.09 -2.28
N LYS A 132 16.93 4.17 -2.69
CA LYS A 132 18.18 4.51 -3.40
C LYS A 132 17.91 5.16 -4.75
N GLU A 133 16.91 4.67 -5.47
CA GLU A 133 16.58 5.13 -6.82
C GLU A 133 15.46 6.19 -6.83
N LYS A 134 14.79 6.41 -5.68
CA LYS A 134 13.62 7.28 -5.51
C LYS A 134 12.54 7.09 -6.58
N LYS A 135 12.36 5.86 -7.05
CA LYS A 135 11.40 5.50 -8.11
C LYS A 135 10.64 4.22 -7.77
N CYS A 136 9.43 4.14 -8.31
CA CYS A 136 8.63 2.92 -8.30
C CYS A 136 8.93 2.11 -9.57
N THR A 137 9.28 0.84 -9.40
CA THR A 137 9.59 -0.09 -10.48
C THR A 137 8.53 -1.19 -10.52
N TRP A 138 7.96 -1.41 -11.71
CA TRP A 138 6.94 -2.43 -11.96
C TRP A 138 7.58 -3.72 -12.49
N LYS A 139 7.11 -4.86 -11.99
CA LYS A 139 7.46 -6.20 -12.48
C LYS A 139 6.18 -7.00 -12.68
N GLU A 140 6.03 -7.65 -13.83
CA GLU A 140 4.95 -8.62 -14.08
C GLU A 140 5.39 -10.04 -13.74
#